data_AF-A0A925VG49-F1
#
_entry.id   AF-A0A925VG49-F1
#
_cell.length_a   1.000
_cell.length_b   1.000
_cell.length_c   1.000
_cell.angle_alpha   90.00
_cell.angle_beta   90.00
_cell.angle_gamma   90.00
#
_symmetry.space_group_name_H-M   'P 1'
#
loop_
_entity.id
_entity.type
_entity.pdbx_description
1 polymer ?
#
loop_
_entity_poly.entity_id
_entity_poly.type
_entity_poly.pdbx_seq_one_letter_code
_entity_poly.pdbx_strand_id
1 'polypeptide(L)'
;MRIERNIGMDLVRATEAAALRSGRWMGRGDKNASDQAAVDAMRFALESVPINGVVVIGEGEKDDAPMLYTGERVGTGEGPEVDIAVDPVEGTTLLAEGMPGAIAVVAVAERGSLYAWNGLAYMDKLAVGAGARGAIDINAPVADNINNVAKALGKDVDDV
;
A
#
# COMPACT_ATOMS: atom_id res chain seq x y z
N MET A 1 21.72 23.57 -14.77
CA MET A 1 20.67 23.27 -13.77
C MET A 1 20.05 21.93 -14.15
N ARG A 2 20.37 20.86 -13.42
CA ARG A 2 19.75 19.54 -13.63
C ARG A 2 18.46 19.56 -12.84
N ILE A 3 17.32 19.56 -13.51
CA ILE A 3 16.02 19.47 -12.84
C ILE A 3 15.93 18.04 -12.28
N GLU A 4 15.96 17.89 -10.97
CA GLU A 4 15.78 16.59 -10.32
C GLU A 4 14.33 16.15 -10.44
N ARG A 5 14.10 14.90 -10.86
CA ARG A 5 12.78 14.30 -10.88
C ARG A 5 12.34 14.00 -9.45
N ASN A 6 11.13 14.42 -9.11
CA ASN A 6 10.51 14.05 -7.85
C ASN A 6 9.92 12.63 -7.99
N ILE A 7 10.57 11.65 -7.35
CA ILE A 7 10.13 10.25 -7.34
C ILE A 7 8.70 10.13 -6.82
N GLY A 8 8.30 10.94 -5.84
CA GLY A 8 6.94 10.96 -5.31
C GLY A 8 5.89 11.27 -6.39
N MET A 9 6.18 12.20 -7.32
CA MET A 9 5.27 12.49 -8.44
C MET A 9 5.25 11.38 -9.50
N ASP A 10 6.35 10.66 -9.66
CA ASP A 10 6.39 9.49 -10.54
C ASP A 10 5.58 8.33 -9.93
N LEU A 11 5.58 8.16 -8.60
CA LEU A 11 4.77 7.16 -7.89
C LEU A 11 3.27 7.48 -7.92
N VAL A 12 2.88 8.76 -7.89
CA VAL A 12 1.47 9.18 -8.08
C VAL A 12 0.91 8.61 -9.40
N ARG A 13 1.71 8.61 -10.47
CA ARG A 13 1.27 8.05 -11.75
C ARG A 13 1.06 6.54 -11.70
N ALA A 14 1.81 5.83 -10.86
CA ALA A 14 1.66 4.39 -10.69
C ALA A 14 0.32 4.05 -10.04
N THR A 15 -0.06 4.76 -8.97
CA THR A 15 -1.35 4.57 -8.31
C THR A 15 -2.52 5.09 -9.15
N GLU A 16 -2.36 6.21 -9.88
CA GLU A 16 -3.36 6.68 -10.84
C GLU A 16 -3.60 5.68 -11.97
N ALA A 17 -2.53 5.13 -12.56
CA ALA A 17 -2.64 4.14 -13.63
C ALA A 17 -3.40 2.88 -13.15
N ALA A 18 -3.05 2.38 -11.96
CA ALA A 18 -3.71 1.26 -11.33
C ALA A 18 -5.21 1.53 -11.10
N ALA A 19 -5.53 2.62 -10.37
CA ALA A 19 -6.90 2.98 -10.04
C ALA A 19 -7.78 3.25 -11.27
N LEU A 20 -7.24 3.90 -12.32
CA LEU A 20 -8.00 4.17 -13.55
C LEU A 20 -8.26 2.90 -14.37
N ARG A 21 -7.37 1.90 -14.30
CA ARG A 21 -7.52 0.64 -15.02
C ARG A 21 -8.45 -0.31 -14.28
N SER A 22 -8.28 -0.46 -12.97
CA SER A 22 -9.14 -1.28 -12.13
C SER A 22 -10.54 -0.70 -11.98
N GLY A 23 -10.68 0.62 -11.88
CA GLY A 23 -11.97 1.32 -11.76
C GLY A 23 -12.96 1.04 -12.90
N ARG A 24 -12.48 0.61 -14.07
CA ARG A 24 -13.35 0.18 -15.18
C ARG A 24 -14.14 -1.10 -14.87
N TRP A 25 -13.67 -1.88 -13.90
CA TRP A 25 -14.26 -3.13 -13.44
C TRP A 25 -15.17 -2.95 -12.21
N MET A 26 -15.33 -1.72 -11.72
CA MET A 26 -16.17 -1.43 -10.57
C MET A 26 -17.61 -1.95 -10.78
N GLY A 27 -18.13 -2.72 -9.82
CA GLY A 27 -19.49 -3.25 -9.85
C GLY A 27 -19.74 -4.38 -10.87
N ARG A 28 -18.68 -4.99 -11.43
CA ARG A 28 -18.81 -6.08 -12.42
C ARG A 28 -18.75 -7.49 -11.82
N GLY A 29 -18.51 -7.62 -10.52
CA GLY A 29 -18.40 -8.91 -9.85
C GLY A 29 -17.15 -9.72 -10.20
N ASP A 30 -16.19 -9.15 -10.94
CA ASP A 30 -14.95 -9.83 -11.36
C ASP A 30 -13.74 -9.20 -10.68
N LYS A 31 -13.46 -9.67 -9.46
CA LYS A 31 -12.35 -9.17 -8.65
C LYS A 31 -10.99 -9.48 -9.27
N ASN A 32 -10.82 -10.66 -9.86
CA ASN A 32 -9.53 -11.11 -10.40
C ASN A 32 -9.14 -10.29 -11.64
N ALA A 33 -10.10 -10.01 -12.53
CA ALA A 33 -9.83 -9.16 -13.69
C ALA A 33 -9.58 -7.71 -13.31
N SER A 34 -10.26 -7.21 -12.26
CA SER A 34 -10.04 -5.87 -11.74
C SER A 34 -8.63 -5.68 -11.17
N ASP A 35 -8.15 -6.70 -10.48
CA ASP A 35 -6.85 -6.76 -9.83
C ASP A 35 -5.73 -6.88 -10.86
N GLN A 36 -5.85 -7.83 -11.78
CA GLN A 36 -4.89 -7.99 -12.89
C GLN A 36 -4.74 -6.69 -13.70
N ALA A 37 -5.84 -6.00 -13.99
CA ALA A 37 -5.80 -4.73 -14.72
C ALA A 37 -5.02 -3.65 -13.96
N ALA A 38 -5.01 -3.69 -12.62
CA ALA A 38 -4.28 -2.77 -11.78
C ALA A 38 -2.79 -3.14 -11.69
N VAL A 39 -2.49 -4.43 -11.47
CA VAL A 39 -1.13 -4.99 -11.45
C VAL A 39 -0.39 -4.61 -12.72
N ASP A 40 -0.99 -4.90 -13.89
CA ASP A 40 -0.40 -4.59 -15.21
C ASP A 40 -0.07 -3.09 -15.34
N ALA A 41 -1.00 -2.24 -14.92
CA ALA A 41 -0.90 -0.80 -15.08
C ALA A 41 0.13 -0.17 -14.12
N MET A 42 0.11 -0.60 -12.86
CA MET A 42 1.08 -0.17 -11.85
C MET A 42 2.48 -0.61 -12.27
N ARG A 43 2.64 -1.89 -12.65
CA ARG A 43 3.93 -2.44 -13.04
C ARG A 43 4.53 -1.71 -14.23
N PHE A 44 3.72 -1.43 -15.26
CA PHE A 44 4.12 -0.65 -16.43
C PHE A 44 4.53 0.78 -16.06
N ALA A 45 3.76 1.46 -15.21
CA ALA A 45 4.10 2.81 -14.77
C ALA A 45 5.44 2.85 -14.02
N LEU A 46 5.68 1.86 -13.15
CA LEU A 46 6.91 1.72 -12.37
C LEU A 46 8.16 1.52 -13.24
N GLU A 47 8.06 0.95 -14.45
CA GLU A 47 9.21 0.77 -15.36
C GLU A 47 9.94 2.08 -15.68
N SER A 48 9.18 3.18 -15.75
CA SER A 48 9.72 4.48 -16.17
C SER A 48 10.32 5.31 -15.02
N VAL A 49 10.26 4.80 -13.79
CA VAL A 49 10.68 5.53 -12.59
C VAL A 49 12.20 5.40 -12.40
N PRO A 50 12.95 6.50 -12.18
CA PRO A 50 14.39 6.47 -11.97
C PRO A 50 14.76 5.97 -10.56
N ILE A 51 14.48 4.70 -10.30
CA ILE A 51 14.87 3.96 -9.10
C ILE A 51 15.49 2.60 -9.44
N ASN A 52 16.36 2.12 -8.55
CA ASN A 52 16.76 0.72 -8.48
C ASN A 52 15.89 0.03 -7.41
N GLY A 53 14.64 -0.24 -7.77
CA GLY A 53 13.60 -0.76 -6.87
C GLY A 53 13.65 -2.28 -6.74
N VAL A 54 13.35 -2.78 -5.54
CA VAL A 54 12.98 -4.19 -5.33
C VAL A 54 11.65 -4.23 -4.61
N VAL A 55 10.71 -5.01 -5.14
CA VAL A 55 9.44 -5.28 -4.47
C VAL A 55 9.72 -6.20 -3.28
N VAL A 56 9.44 -5.74 -2.07
CA VAL A 56 9.61 -6.53 -0.84
C VAL A 56 8.26 -6.93 -0.22
N ILE A 57 7.18 -6.28 -0.63
CA ILE A 57 5.79 -6.65 -0.33
C ILE A 57 5.00 -6.44 -1.63
N GLY A 58 4.32 -7.47 -2.13
CA GLY A 58 3.55 -7.40 -3.36
C GLY A 58 2.55 -8.55 -3.49
N GLU A 59 2.21 -8.92 -4.73
CA GLU A 59 1.12 -9.85 -5.06
C GLU A 59 1.33 -11.28 -4.56
N GLY A 60 2.57 -11.64 -4.23
CA GLY A 60 2.92 -12.96 -3.71
C GLY A 60 4.34 -13.37 -4.06
N GLU A 61 4.59 -14.67 -3.90
CA GLU A 61 5.85 -15.29 -4.33
C GLU A 61 5.89 -15.42 -5.85
N LYS A 62 7.10 -15.47 -6.42
CA LYS A 62 7.31 -15.51 -7.88
C LYS A 62 6.57 -16.63 -8.60
N ASP A 63 6.39 -17.77 -7.95
CA ASP A 63 5.73 -18.94 -8.54
C ASP A 63 4.20 -18.78 -8.59
N ASP A 64 3.64 -17.90 -7.74
CA ASP A 64 2.20 -17.65 -7.63
C ASP A 64 1.77 -16.33 -8.29
N ALA A 65 2.68 -15.36 -8.41
CA ALA A 65 2.42 -14.04 -8.98
C ALA A 65 3.37 -13.73 -10.16
N PRO A 66 2.86 -13.53 -11.39
CA PRO A 66 3.70 -13.29 -12.57
C PRO A 66 4.34 -11.89 -12.60
N MET A 67 3.77 -10.92 -11.88
CA MET A 67 4.23 -9.54 -11.79
C MET A 67 4.06 -9.04 -10.36
N LEU A 68 4.87 -8.05 -9.98
CA LEU A 68 4.91 -7.44 -8.66
C LEU A 68 5.11 -8.47 -7.53
N TYR A 69 5.85 -9.54 -7.82
CA TYR A 69 6.18 -10.58 -6.86
C TYR A 69 7.32 -10.13 -5.94
N THR A 70 7.41 -10.75 -4.75
CA THR A 70 8.49 -10.50 -3.79
C THR A 70 9.86 -10.82 -4.40
N GLY A 71 10.72 -9.81 -4.45
CA GLY A 71 12.05 -9.86 -5.06
C GLY A 71 12.10 -9.36 -6.52
N GLU A 72 10.97 -8.94 -7.11
CA GLU A 72 10.99 -8.36 -8.45
C GLU A 72 11.75 -7.02 -8.46
N ARG A 73 12.60 -6.83 -9.49
CA ARG A 73 13.23 -5.54 -9.77
C ARG A 73 12.32 -4.66 -10.61
N VAL A 74 12.10 -3.42 -10.17
CA VAL A 74 11.28 -2.44 -10.88
C VAL A 74 11.97 -1.07 -10.91
N GLY A 75 11.49 -0.19 -11.78
CA GLY A 75 12.20 1.04 -12.13
C GLY A 75 13.18 0.82 -13.28
N THR A 76 13.80 1.93 -13.70
CA THR A 76 14.81 1.93 -14.77
C THR A 76 16.14 1.28 -14.35
N GLY A 77 16.34 1.02 -13.06
CA GLY A 77 17.61 0.55 -12.49
C GLY A 77 18.63 1.67 -12.24
N GLU A 78 18.32 2.90 -12.64
CA GLU A 78 19.08 4.10 -12.31
C GLU A 78 18.52 4.74 -11.03
N GLY A 79 19.32 5.51 -10.29
CA GLY A 79 18.85 6.25 -9.12
C GLY A 79 19.00 5.50 -7.79
N PRO A 80 18.25 5.88 -6.74
CA PRO A 80 18.43 5.35 -5.39
C PRO A 80 18.00 3.87 -5.29
N GLU A 81 18.68 3.14 -4.40
CA GLU A 81 18.28 1.78 -4.03
C GLU A 81 17.14 1.83 -3.02
N VAL A 82 15.99 1.30 -3.42
CA VAL A 82 14.76 1.41 -2.62
C VAL A 82 14.02 0.09 -2.53
N ASP A 83 13.41 -0.11 -1.37
CA ASP A 83 12.38 -1.13 -1.17
C ASP A 83 11.02 -0.57 -1.55
N ILE A 84 10.20 -1.43 -2.13
CA ILE A 84 8.86 -1.08 -2.61
C ILE A 84 7.86 -2.06 -2.02
N ALA A 85 6.80 -1.52 -1.45
CA ALA A 85 5.58 -2.25 -1.14
C ALA A 85 4.47 -1.77 -2.08
N VAL A 86 3.77 -2.71 -2.70
CA VAL A 86 2.65 -2.43 -3.61
C VAL A 86 1.40 -3.15 -3.16
N ASP A 87 0.27 -2.49 -3.38
CA ASP A 87 -1.07 -3.07 -3.34
C ASP A 87 -1.88 -2.41 -4.47
N PRO A 88 -1.83 -2.98 -5.69
CA PRO A 88 -2.46 -2.40 -6.88
C PRO A 88 -3.97 -2.20 -6.73
N VAL A 89 -4.65 -3.09 -6.00
CA VAL A 89 -6.04 -2.91 -5.55
C VAL A 89 -6.20 -3.45 -4.13
N GLU A 90 -6.11 -2.55 -3.15
CA GLU A 90 -6.57 -2.88 -1.82
C GLU A 90 -8.10 -2.90 -1.83
N GLY A 91 -8.69 -4.01 -1.40
CA GLY A 91 -10.13 -4.23 -1.43
C GLY A 91 -10.70 -4.64 -2.79
N THR A 92 -10.11 -5.63 -3.47
CA THR A 92 -10.61 -6.19 -4.75
C THR A 92 -12.10 -6.58 -4.72
N THR A 93 -12.59 -7.15 -3.61
CA THR A 93 -14.01 -7.46 -3.42
C THR A 93 -14.88 -6.20 -3.38
N LEU A 94 -14.43 -5.16 -2.66
CA LEU A 94 -15.15 -3.89 -2.59
C LEU A 94 -15.28 -3.27 -3.98
N LEU A 95 -14.18 -3.28 -4.76
CA LEU A 95 -14.19 -2.79 -6.13
C LEU A 95 -15.16 -3.59 -7.01
N ALA A 96 -15.06 -4.92 -6.99
CA ALA A 96 -15.91 -5.80 -7.80
C ALA A 96 -17.41 -5.63 -7.49
N GLU A 97 -17.76 -5.34 -6.23
CA GLU A 97 -19.12 -5.11 -5.77
C GLU A 97 -19.57 -3.64 -5.86
N GLY A 98 -18.67 -2.71 -6.22
CA GLY A 98 -18.98 -1.28 -6.31
C GLY A 98 -19.16 -0.60 -4.95
N MET A 99 -18.54 -1.14 -3.91
CA MET A 99 -18.53 -0.61 -2.56
C MET A 99 -17.43 0.44 -2.36
N PRO A 100 -17.62 1.41 -1.45
CA PRO A 100 -16.57 2.37 -1.10
C PRO A 100 -15.40 1.70 -0.38
N GLY A 101 -14.22 2.29 -0.50
CA GLY A 101 -13.03 1.91 0.28
C GLY A 101 -11.90 1.25 -0.52
N ALA A 102 -12.14 0.84 -1.77
CA ALA A 102 -11.08 0.32 -2.63
C ALA A 102 -10.10 1.41 -3.05
N ILE A 103 -8.80 1.15 -2.95
CA ILE A 103 -7.71 2.10 -3.27
C ILE A 103 -6.53 1.40 -3.94
N ALA A 104 -5.69 2.15 -4.65
CA ALA A 104 -4.39 1.67 -5.13
C ALA A 104 -3.26 2.30 -4.30
N VAL A 105 -2.31 1.50 -3.84
CA VAL A 105 -1.28 1.91 -2.87
C VAL A 105 0.10 1.52 -3.35
N VAL A 106 1.05 2.44 -3.17
CA VAL A 106 2.49 2.16 -3.25
C VAL A 106 3.19 2.85 -2.08
N ALA A 107 4.14 2.15 -1.48
CA ALA A 107 5.06 2.73 -0.50
C ALA A 107 6.49 2.45 -0.95
N VAL A 108 7.36 3.45 -0.74
CA VAL A 108 8.78 3.38 -1.09
C VAL A 108 9.60 3.87 0.09
N ALA A 109 10.66 3.15 0.41
CA ALA A 109 11.62 3.54 1.44
C ALA A 109 13.05 3.17 1.01
N GLU A 110 14.05 3.68 1.73
CA GLU A 110 15.43 3.23 1.56
C GLU A 110 15.53 1.71 1.71
N ARG A 111 16.41 1.07 0.95
CA ARG A 111 16.68 -0.38 1.01
C ARG A 111 16.81 -0.87 2.46
N GLY A 112 16.08 -1.92 2.81
CA GLY A 112 16.06 -2.55 4.13
C GLY A 112 15.15 -1.87 5.16
N SER A 113 14.44 -0.80 4.80
CA SER A 113 13.61 -0.04 5.76
C SER A 113 12.19 -0.58 5.90
N LEU A 114 11.67 -1.23 4.87
CA LEU A 114 10.36 -1.88 4.94
C LEU A 114 10.52 -3.26 5.58
N TYR A 115 9.73 -3.53 6.63
CA TYR A 115 9.73 -4.83 7.28
C TYR A 115 9.01 -5.85 6.40
N ALA A 116 9.80 -6.67 5.69
CA ALA A 116 9.31 -7.78 4.88
C ALA A 116 9.69 -9.10 5.56
N TRP A 117 8.68 -9.84 6.05
CA TRP A 117 8.87 -11.16 6.63
C TRP A 117 8.00 -12.18 5.89
N ASN A 118 8.64 -13.22 5.34
CA ASN A 118 7.94 -14.26 4.62
C ASN A 118 7.20 -15.17 5.62
N GLY A 119 5.89 -15.31 5.46
CA GLY A 119 5.06 -16.24 6.25
C GLY A 119 4.12 -15.61 7.28
N LEU A 120 3.95 -14.28 7.30
CA LEU A 120 2.89 -13.64 8.07
C LEU A 120 1.58 -13.65 7.26
N ALA A 121 0.62 -14.47 7.67
CA ALA A 121 -0.72 -14.49 7.06
C ALA A 121 -1.67 -13.43 7.65
N TYR A 122 -1.51 -13.12 8.94
CA TYR A 122 -2.33 -12.15 9.67
C TYR A 122 -1.47 -11.31 10.61
N MET A 123 -1.97 -10.12 10.96
CA MET A 123 -1.33 -9.20 11.88
C MET A 123 -2.39 -8.40 12.64
N ASP A 124 -2.32 -8.44 13.97
CA ASP A 124 -3.11 -7.54 14.81
C ASP A 124 -2.57 -6.11 14.66
N LYS A 125 -3.46 -5.16 14.38
CA LYS A 125 -3.12 -3.75 14.15
C LYS A 125 -3.92 -2.88 15.10
N LEU A 126 -3.24 -1.93 15.74
CA LEU A 126 -3.86 -0.85 16.50
C LEU A 126 -3.21 0.47 16.05
N ALA A 127 -4.01 1.37 15.49
CA ALA A 127 -3.52 2.60 14.86
C ALA A 127 -4.28 3.82 15.38
N VAL A 128 -3.55 4.92 15.56
CA VAL A 128 -4.11 6.22 15.99
C VAL A 128 -3.44 7.36 15.23
N GLY A 129 -4.14 8.49 15.14
CA GLY A 129 -3.57 9.73 14.59
C GLY A 129 -2.52 10.36 15.51
N ALA A 130 -1.83 11.40 15.00
CA ALA A 130 -0.73 12.06 15.70
C ALA A 130 -1.10 12.58 17.10
N GLY A 131 -2.34 13.04 17.30
CA GLY A 131 -2.82 13.56 18.59
C GLY A 131 -2.90 12.52 19.72
N ALA A 132 -2.91 11.23 19.39
CA ALA A 132 -2.92 10.14 20.37
C ALA A 132 -1.68 9.24 20.26
N ARG A 133 -0.61 9.71 19.60
CA ARG A 133 0.63 8.96 19.46
C ARG A 133 1.20 8.61 20.84
N GLY A 134 1.44 7.31 21.07
CA GLY A 134 1.96 6.80 22.34
C GLY A 134 0.91 6.61 23.44
N ALA A 135 -0.38 6.82 23.13
CA ALA A 135 -1.48 6.61 24.08
C ALA A 135 -2.06 5.17 24.03
N ILE A 136 -1.63 4.35 23.07
CA ILE A 136 -2.16 3.00 22.85
C ILE A 136 -1.14 1.90 23.13
N ASP A 137 -1.62 0.75 23.58
CA ASP A 137 -0.86 -0.51 23.72
C ASP A 137 -1.70 -1.66 23.17
N ILE A 138 -1.15 -2.40 22.21
CA ILE A 138 -1.84 -3.51 21.55
C ILE A 138 -2.13 -4.68 22.50
N ASN A 139 -1.42 -4.77 23.64
CA ASN A 139 -1.64 -5.80 24.66
C ASN A 139 -2.65 -5.36 25.73
N ALA A 140 -3.04 -4.08 25.75
CA ALA A 140 -4.00 -3.56 26.71
C ALA A 140 -5.44 -3.88 26.28
N PRO A 141 -6.39 -3.99 27.23
CA PRO A 141 -7.81 -4.09 26.93
C PRO A 141 -8.29 -2.95 26.01
N VAL A 142 -9.26 -3.26 25.14
CA VAL A 142 -9.84 -2.27 24.19
C VAL A 142 -10.37 -1.04 24.94
N ALA A 143 -11.07 -1.24 26.06
CA ALA A 143 -11.60 -0.13 26.86
C ALA A 143 -10.51 0.82 27.35
N ASP A 144 -9.35 0.32 27.75
CA ASP A 144 -8.23 1.15 28.23
C ASP A 144 -7.66 1.98 27.08
N ASN A 145 -7.51 1.37 25.90
CA ASN A 145 -7.05 2.09 24.71
C ASN A 145 -8.02 3.22 24.31
N ILE A 146 -9.34 2.97 24.29
CA ILE A 146 -10.33 4.00 23.96
C ILE A 146 -10.26 5.16 24.98
N ASN A 147 -10.21 4.86 26.27
CA ASN A 147 -10.08 5.87 27.33
C ASN A 147 -8.79 6.70 27.19
N ASN A 148 -7.67 6.05 26.88
CA ASN A 148 -6.39 6.74 26.69
C ASN A 148 -6.41 7.65 25.45
N VAL A 149 -7.02 7.20 24.35
CA VAL A 149 -7.19 8.02 23.14
C VAL A 149 -8.11 9.21 23.41
N ALA A 150 -9.24 9.01 24.09
CA ALA A 150 -10.15 10.09 24.48
C ALA A 150 -9.42 11.18 25.30
N LYS A 151 -8.67 10.74 26.31
CA LYS A 151 -7.85 11.61 27.16
C LYS A 151 -6.77 12.34 26.37
N ALA A 152 -6.09 11.67 25.44
CA ALA A 152 -5.03 12.28 24.62
C ALA A 152 -5.60 13.35 23.66
N LEU A 153 -6.81 13.13 23.15
CA LEU A 153 -7.49 14.04 22.23
C LEU A 153 -8.31 15.13 22.96
N GLY A 154 -8.47 15.04 24.28
CA GLY A 154 -9.31 15.96 25.05
C GLY A 154 -10.79 15.86 24.69
N LYS A 155 -11.27 14.65 24.38
CA LYS A 155 -12.65 14.35 23.99
C LYS A 155 -13.32 13.46 25.03
N ASP A 156 -14.65 13.42 24.99
CA ASP A 156 -15.40 12.38 25.69
C ASP A 156 -15.15 11.02 25.03
N VAL A 157 -15.24 9.95 25.83
CA VAL A 157 -14.98 8.57 25.39
C VAL A 157 -15.92 8.15 24.26
N ASP A 158 -17.16 8.66 24.28
CA ASP A 158 -18.18 8.38 23.27
C ASP A 158 -17.94 9.11 21.93
N ASP A 159 -16.97 10.04 21.87
CA ASP A 159 -16.59 10.83 20.69
C ASP A 159 -15.27 10.35 20.03
N VAL A 160 -14.75 9.20 20.48
CA VAL A 160 -13.58 8.51 19.91
C VAL A 160 -14.01 7.47 18.90
#